data_AF-A0A0E9N6R6-F1
#
_entry.id   AF-A0A0E9N6R6-F1
#
_cell.length_a   1.000
_cell.length_b   1.000
_cell.length_c   1.000
_cell.angle_alpha   90.00
_cell.angle_beta   90.00
_cell.angle_gamma   90.00
#
_symmetry.space_group_name_H-M   'P 1'
#
loop_
_entity.id
_entity.type
_entity.pdbx_description
1 polymer ?
#
loop_
_entity_poly.entity_id
_entity_poly.type
_entity_poly.pdbx_seq_one_letter_code
_entity_poly.pdbx_strand_id
1 'polypeptide(L)'
;MNTLKAQIEAVAVFADLHPRAALLLQNFFLELTTEAEEEELSAWTHENVANEKLFDLFVELNAEGPGAITPHLLAKLKKKAPLPKKRRRIRKIILWTLGSMLALLIADFFIPIHPLTWLVRGKKPPEGNDQTAVVWAEKETKIFWLSDSTRVELYPNSTLTYRDPFFWKRTVVLKGSARFHIRYDVMGNLFVDAGLVKTESGPGNLLVITDSTGKVSVSKPGN
;
A
#
# COMPACT_ATOMS: atom_id res chain seq x y z
N MET A 1 58.92 -4.29 6.66
CA MET A 1 58.43 -5.49 7.39
C MET A 1 57.11 -5.89 6.77
N ASN A 2 57.06 -7.04 6.09
CA ASN A 2 55.79 -7.61 5.63
C ASN A 2 55.12 -8.24 6.85
N THR A 3 54.00 -7.68 7.29
CA THR A 3 53.25 -8.24 8.42
C THR A 3 52.67 -9.60 8.02
N LEU A 4 52.63 -10.55 8.96
CA LEU A 4 52.08 -11.89 8.75
C LEU A 4 50.66 -11.83 8.14
N LYS A 5 49.87 -10.84 8.56
CA LYS A 5 48.56 -10.51 7.96
C LYS A 5 48.61 -10.24 6.44
N ALA A 6 49.60 -9.49 5.97
CA ALA A 6 49.75 -9.22 4.53
C ALA A 6 50.14 -10.48 3.75
N GLN A 7 50.89 -11.40 4.36
CA GLN A 7 51.21 -12.69 3.75
C GLN A 7 49.97 -13.59 3.65
N ILE A 8 49.14 -13.63 4.71
CA ILE A 8 47.86 -14.35 4.70
C ILE A 8 46.96 -13.78 3.60
N GLU A 9 46.81 -12.46 3.49
CA GLU A 9 46.00 -11.83 2.45
C GLU A 9 46.50 -12.15 1.04
N ALA A 10 47.82 -12.17 0.83
CA ALA A 10 48.42 -12.51 -0.46
C ALA A 10 48.19 -13.98 -0.85
N VAL A 11 48.35 -14.91 0.09
CA VAL A 11 48.15 -16.36 -0.15
C VAL A 11 46.67 -16.70 -0.31
N ALA A 12 45.78 -16.04 0.44
CA ALA A 12 44.34 -16.27 0.40
C ALA A 12 43.69 -15.99 -0.96
N VAL A 13 44.32 -15.17 -1.81
CA VAL A 13 43.87 -14.96 -3.21
C VAL A 13 43.96 -16.24 -4.02
N PHE A 14 45.02 -17.01 -3.81
CA PHE A 14 45.33 -18.25 -4.54
C PHE A 14 44.78 -19.51 -3.86
N ALA A 15 44.52 -19.44 -2.55
CA ALA A 15 43.88 -20.51 -1.81
C ALA A 15 42.39 -20.65 -2.21
N ASP A 16 41.89 -21.89 -2.22
CA ASP A 16 40.48 -22.16 -2.45
C ASP A 16 39.68 -22.09 -1.14
N LEU A 17 39.65 -20.90 -0.55
CA LEU A 17 38.98 -20.65 0.72
C LEU A 17 37.46 -20.50 0.53
N HIS A 18 36.77 -21.63 0.39
CA HIS A 18 35.31 -21.70 0.36
C HIS A 18 34.70 -21.62 1.79
N PRO A 19 33.38 -21.35 1.92
CA PRO A 19 32.76 -21.15 3.24
C PRO A 19 32.91 -22.32 4.21
N ARG A 20 32.97 -23.57 3.71
CA ARG A 20 33.16 -24.79 4.52
C ARG A 20 34.60 -24.91 5.02
N ALA A 21 35.61 -24.76 4.17
CA ALA A 21 37.02 -24.73 4.58
C ALA A 21 37.29 -23.63 5.64
N ALA A 22 36.72 -22.44 5.45
CA ALA A 22 36.88 -21.36 6.40
C ALA A 22 36.11 -21.57 7.73
N LEU A 23 35.15 -22.50 7.78
CA LEU A 23 34.50 -22.95 9.01
C LEU A 23 35.33 -24.04 9.69
N LEU A 24 35.90 -24.97 8.92
CA LEU A 24 36.82 -25.99 9.44
C LEU A 24 38.05 -25.35 10.09
N LEU A 25 38.69 -24.39 9.42
CA LEU A 25 39.81 -23.62 10.00
C LEU A 25 39.40 -22.89 11.29
N GLN A 26 38.20 -22.31 11.31
CA GLN A 26 37.71 -21.61 12.49
C GLN A 26 37.49 -22.58 13.65
N ASN A 27 36.86 -23.73 13.42
CA ASN A 27 36.64 -24.75 14.44
C ASN A 27 37.97 -25.33 14.94
N PHE A 28 38.95 -25.50 14.04
CA PHE A 28 40.28 -26.03 14.36
C PHE A 28 41.02 -25.13 15.33
N PHE A 29 41.14 -23.83 15.03
CA PHE A 29 41.81 -22.88 15.91
C PHE A 29 41.02 -22.53 17.18
N LEU A 30 39.74 -22.90 17.27
CA LEU A 30 38.91 -22.78 18.48
C LEU A 30 38.89 -24.07 19.31
N GLU A 31 39.59 -25.14 18.89
CA GLU A 31 39.58 -26.45 19.54
C GLU A 31 38.18 -27.08 19.63
N LEU A 32 37.32 -26.80 18.64
CA LEU A 32 35.93 -27.30 18.56
C LEU A 32 35.72 -28.32 17.43
N THR A 33 36.81 -28.86 16.88
CA THR A 33 36.76 -29.73 15.68
C THR A 33 36.45 -31.17 16.07
N THR A 34 35.66 -31.86 15.25
CA THR A 34 35.42 -33.30 15.38
C THR A 34 36.41 -34.09 14.52
N GLU A 35 36.67 -35.36 14.82
CA GLU A 35 37.59 -36.21 14.02
C GLU A 35 37.26 -36.20 12.51
N ALA A 36 35.97 -36.26 12.16
CA ALA A 36 35.52 -36.18 10.77
C ALA A 36 35.82 -34.82 10.11
N GLU A 37 35.77 -33.73 10.88
CA GLU A 37 36.12 -32.39 10.40
C GLU A 37 37.64 -32.19 10.30
N GLU A 38 38.44 -32.89 11.10
CA GLU A 38 39.90 -32.90 10.97
C GLU A 38 40.36 -33.64 9.71
N GLU A 39 39.74 -34.77 9.38
CA GLU A 39 39.98 -35.48 8.12
C GLU A 39 39.59 -34.61 6.92
N GLU A 40 38.45 -33.92 6.98
CA GLU A 40 38.00 -32.99 5.93
C GLU A 40 38.95 -31.80 5.78
N LEU A 41 39.45 -31.24 6.89
CA LEU A 41 40.42 -30.16 6.89
C LEU A 41 41.77 -30.62 6.31
N SER A 42 42.23 -31.81 6.71
CA SER A 42 43.45 -32.43 6.20
C SER A 42 43.34 -32.70 4.69
N ALA A 43 42.21 -33.19 4.21
CA ALA A 43 41.99 -33.34 2.76
C ALA A 43 42.11 -31.99 2.04
N TRP A 44 41.45 -30.95 2.56
CA TRP A 44 41.50 -29.60 1.98
C TRP A 44 42.89 -28.97 1.96
N THR A 45 43.70 -29.15 3.02
CA THR A 45 45.07 -28.61 3.05
C THR A 45 45.95 -29.22 1.96
N HIS A 46 45.76 -30.50 1.64
CA HIS A 46 46.54 -31.22 0.62
C HIS A 46 46.01 -31.05 -0.82
N GLU A 47 44.85 -30.44 -1.02
CA GLU A 47 44.31 -30.20 -2.38
C GLU A 47 45.18 -29.22 -3.19
N ASN A 48 45.83 -28.26 -2.55
CA ASN A 48 46.64 -27.24 -3.20
C ASN A 48 47.71 -26.67 -2.26
N VAL A 49 48.92 -26.43 -2.78
CA VAL A 49 50.05 -25.79 -2.08
C VAL A 49 49.65 -24.44 -1.45
N ALA A 50 48.73 -23.71 -2.07
CA ALA A 50 48.22 -22.46 -1.50
C ALA A 50 47.37 -22.67 -0.23
N ASN A 51 46.65 -23.79 -0.11
CA ASN A 51 45.84 -24.11 1.07
C ASN A 51 46.74 -24.53 2.24
N GLU A 52 47.72 -25.40 1.98
CA GLU A 52 48.75 -25.80 2.93
C GLU A 52 49.48 -24.56 3.49
N LYS A 53 50.00 -23.71 2.60
CA LYS A 53 50.69 -22.48 3.00
C LYS A 53 49.78 -21.51 3.77
N LEU A 54 48.50 -21.46 3.45
CA LEU A 54 47.54 -20.64 4.19
C LEU A 54 47.32 -21.20 5.60
N PHE A 55 47.23 -22.51 5.75
CA PHE A 55 47.10 -23.19 7.04
C PHE A 55 48.32 -22.92 7.93
N ASP A 56 49.53 -23.09 7.40
CA ASP A 56 50.78 -22.82 8.13
C ASP A 56 50.85 -21.38 8.65
N LEU A 57 50.49 -20.41 7.81
CA LEU A 57 50.45 -19.00 8.21
C LEU A 57 49.42 -18.74 9.32
N PHE A 58 48.30 -19.45 9.34
CA PHE A 58 47.34 -19.35 10.45
C PHE A 58 47.85 -20.04 11.72
N VAL A 59 48.60 -21.14 11.61
CA VAL A 59 49.28 -21.77 12.76
C VAL A 59 50.32 -20.82 13.35
N GLU A 60 51.14 -20.20 12.51
CA GLU A 60 52.14 -19.20 12.93
C GLU A 60 51.48 -17.98 13.57
N LEU A 61 50.39 -17.48 13.00
CA LEU A 61 49.61 -16.38 13.58
C LEU A 61 49.05 -16.73 14.97
N ASN A 62 48.63 -17.97 15.18
CA ASN A 62 48.06 -18.42 16.45
C ASN A 62 49.13 -18.78 17.50
N ALA A 63 50.35 -19.10 17.06
CA ALA A 63 51.50 -19.32 17.96
C ALA A 63 51.90 -18.03 18.71
N GLU A 64 51.65 -16.86 18.13
CA GLU A 64 51.92 -15.54 18.74
C GLU A 64 50.85 -15.09 19.75
N GLY A 65 49.74 -15.82 19.92
CA GLY A 65 48.71 -15.52 20.92
C GLY A 65 47.31 -16.05 20.56
N PRO A 66 46.42 -16.22 21.56
CA PRO A 66 45.20 -17.02 21.41
C PRO A 66 44.17 -16.38 20.47
N GLY A 67 44.02 -16.95 19.27
CA GLY A 67 42.76 -17.33 18.60
C GLY A 67 41.74 -16.25 18.21
N ALA A 68 41.79 -15.03 18.73
CA ALA A 68 40.73 -14.03 18.56
C ALA A 68 40.75 -13.31 17.20
N ILE A 69 41.91 -13.28 16.53
CA ILE A 69 42.10 -12.55 15.27
C ILE A 69 41.71 -13.42 14.05
N THR A 70 41.88 -14.74 14.18
CA THR A 70 41.66 -15.72 13.11
C THR A 70 40.21 -15.74 12.59
N PRO A 71 39.15 -15.74 13.43
CA PRO A 71 37.77 -15.68 12.95
C PRO A 71 37.48 -14.39 12.19
N HIS A 72 38.04 -13.26 12.63
CA HIS A 72 37.83 -11.97 11.96
C HIS A 72 38.50 -11.94 10.58
N LEU A 73 39.73 -12.45 10.47
CA LEU A 73 40.44 -12.54 9.19
C LEU A 73 39.75 -13.52 8.25
N LEU A 74 39.35 -14.69 8.72
CA LEU A 74 38.59 -15.66 7.92
C LEU A 74 37.29 -15.05 7.40
N ALA A 75 36.55 -14.28 8.21
CA ALA A 75 35.33 -13.59 7.76
C ALA A 75 35.58 -12.57 6.62
N LYS A 76 36.75 -11.93 6.60
CA LYS A 76 37.17 -11.00 5.53
C LYS A 76 37.62 -11.72 4.25
N LEU A 77 38.28 -12.86 4.41
CA LEU A 77 38.89 -13.63 3.31
C LEU A 77 37.91 -14.61 2.63
N LYS A 78 36.79 -14.96 3.29
CA LYS A 78 35.74 -15.80 2.70
C LYS A 78 35.26 -15.18 1.39
N LYS A 79 35.52 -15.87 0.27
CA LYS A 79 34.91 -15.54 -1.03
C LYS A 79 33.40 -15.58 -0.84
N LYS A 80 32.71 -14.44 -0.98
CA LYS A 80 31.26 -14.36 -0.83
C LYS A 80 30.63 -15.34 -1.81
N ALA A 81 30.10 -16.45 -1.31
CA ALA A 81 29.35 -17.37 -2.12
C ALA A 81 28.26 -16.58 -2.87
N PRO A 82 28.11 -16.75 -4.19
CA PRO A 82 27.04 -16.09 -4.92
C PRO A 82 25.72 -16.56 -4.29
N LEU A 83 25.07 -15.65 -3.56
CA LEU A 83 23.76 -15.92 -2.96
C LEU A 83 22.86 -16.52 -4.06
N PRO A 84 22.22 -17.68 -3.82
CA PRO A 84 21.49 -18.38 -4.87
C PRO A 84 20.48 -17.41 -5.48
N LYS A 85 20.54 -17.22 -6.82
CA LYS A 85 19.79 -16.21 -7.59
C LYS A 85 18.29 -16.13 -7.21
N LYS A 86 17.72 -17.26 -6.75
CA LYS A 86 16.34 -17.40 -6.25
C LYS A 86 16.02 -16.50 -5.04
N ARG A 87 16.96 -16.32 -4.10
CA ARG A 87 16.76 -15.53 -2.87
C ARG A 87 16.68 -14.03 -3.12
N ARG A 88 17.37 -13.51 -4.15
CA ARG A 88 17.29 -12.10 -4.57
C ARG A 88 15.93 -11.73 -5.17
N ARG A 89 15.32 -12.62 -5.97
CA ARG A 89 13.98 -12.39 -6.53
C ARG A 89 12.91 -12.35 -5.44
N ILE A 90 12.93 -13.32 -4.53
CA ILE A 90 11.96 -13.38 -3.42
C ILE A 90 12.07 -12.12 -2.54
N ARG A 91 13.29 -11.68 -2.20
CA ARG A 91 13.48 -10.46 -1.41
C ARG A 91 12.94 -9.21 -2.13
N LYS A 92 13.10 -9.13 -3.45
CA LYS A 92 12.57 -8.03 -4.26
C LYS A 92 11.03 -8.02 -4.27
N ILE A 93 10.40 -9.20 -4.39
CA ILE A 93 8.94 -9.34 -4.33
C ILE A 93 8.43 -8.92 -2.96
N ILE A 94 9.03 -9.44 -1.87
CA ILE A 94 8.65 -9.09 -0.50
C ILE A 94 8.76 -7.57 -0.27
N LEU A 95 9.85 -6.94 -0.71
CA LEU A 95 10.02 -5.49 -0.56
C LEU A 95 8.95 -4.70 -1.33
N TRP A 96 8.61 -5.15 -2.55
CA TRP A 96 7.58 -4.53 -3.36
C TRP A 96 6.20 -4.64 -2.71
N THR A 97 5.83 -5.83 -2.21
CA THR A 97 4.57 -6.04 -1.50
C THR A 97 4.48 -5.23 -0.21
N LEU A 98 5.58 -5.10 0.53
CA LEU A 98 5.62 -4.30 1.75
C LEU A 98 5.44 -2.81 1.41
N GLY A 99 6.13 -2.33 0.37
CA GLY A 99 6.05 -0.95 -0.10
C GLY A 99 4.65 -0.59 -0.60
N SER A 100 3.99 -1.47 -1.36
CA SER A 100 2.62 -1.25 -1.80
C SER A 100 1.63 -1.20 -0.65
N MET A 101 1.80 -2.06 0.36
CA MET A 101 0.94 -2.08 1.54
C MET A 101 1.09 -0.78 2.37
N LEU A 102 2.32 -0.27 2.50
CA LEU A 102 2.58 1.01 3.17
C LEU A 102 1.98 2.19 2.41
N ALA A 103 2.10 2.20 1.07
CA ALA A 103 1.50 3.25 0.24
C ALA A 103 -0.03 3.28 0.36
N LEU A 104 -0.68 2.11 0.41
CA LEU A 104 -2.13 2.01 0.65
C LEU A 104 -2.50 2.57 2.03
N LEU A 105 -1.75 2.25 3.08
CA LEU A 105 -2.00 2.78 4.42
C LEU A 105 -1.84 4.31 4.49
N ILE A 106 -0.86 4.88 3.78
CA ILE A 106 -0.67 6.33 3.70
C ILE A 106 -1.83 6.97 2.94
N ALA A 107 -2.25 6.41 1.80
CA ALA A 107 -3.41 6.91 1.06
C ALA A 107 -4.69 6.89 1.92
N ASP A 108 -4.88 5.83 2.71
CA ASP A 108 -6.00 5.67 3.65
C ASP A 108 -5.96 6.72 4.79
N PHE A 109 -4.77 7.19 5.17
CA PHE A 109 -4.61 8.23 6.18
C PHE A 109 -5.01 9.62 5.66
N PHE A 110 -4.72 9.93 4.40
CA PHE A 110 -4.99 11.25 3.80
C PHE A 110 -6.37 11.36 3.14
N ILE A 111 -7.02 10.25 2.79
CA ILE A 111 -8.35 10.24 2.14
C ILE A 111 -9.32 9.42 3.00
N PRO A 112 -10.03 10.03 3.97
CA PRO A 112 -10.94 9.32 4.87
C PRO A 112 -12.21 8.75 4.21
N ILE A 113 -12.28 8.70 2.88
CA ILE A 113 -13.44 8.27 2.08
C ILE A 113 -13.21 6.87 1.49
N HIS A 114 -12.05 6.24 1.70
CA HIS A 114 -11.74 4.97 1.05
C HIS A 114 -12.55 3.78 1.64
N PRO A 115 -13.09 2.87 0.82
CA PRO A 115 -13.90 1.73 1.28
C PRO A 115 -13.14 0.69 2.13
N LEU A 116 -11.81 0.67 2.07
CA LEU A 116 -10.98 -0.24 2.88
C LEU A 116 -10.86 0.23 4.33
N THR A 117 -10.77 1.55 4.57
CA THR A 117 -10.82 2.12 5.92
C THR A 117 -12.13 1.77 6.61
N TRP A 118 -13.23 1.73 5.84
CA TRP A 118 -14.57 1.34 6.30
C TRP A 118 -14.62 -0.13 6.74
N LEU A 119 -14.03 -1.02 5.94
CA LEU A 119 -13.99 -2.46 6.22
C LEU A 119 -13.13 -2.78 7.45
N VAL A 120 -12.00 -2.08 7.64
CA VAL A 120 -11.02 -2.38 8.69
C VAL A 120 -11.37 -1.71 10.02
N ARG A 121 -11.86 -0.46 10.01
CA ARG A 121 -12.15 0.27 11.26
C ARG A 121 -13.55 0.01 11.80
N GLY A 122 -14.44 -0.64 11.04
CA GLY A 122 -15.83 -0.90 11.45
C GLY A 122 -16.65 0.36 11.74
N LYS A 123 -16.07 1.55 11.49
CA LYS A 123 -16.76 2.81 11.63
C LYS A 123 -17.60 2.96 10.38
N LYS A 124 -18.91 2.74 10.54
CA LYS A 124 -19.90 3.34 9.63
C LYS A 124 -19.45 4.78 9.37
N PRO A 125 -19.62 5.34 8.15
CA PRO A 125 -19.49 6.79 7.99
C PRO A 125 -20.23 7.42 9.17
N PRO A 126 -19.77 8.56 9.73
CA PRO A 126 -20.56 9.24 10.74
C PRO A 126 -21.99 9.18 10.22
N GLU A 127 -22.92 8.64 11.02
CA GLU A 127 -24.34 8.83 10.78
C GLU A 127 -24.48 10.34 10.85
N GLY A 128 -24.09 10.99 9.74
CA GLY A 128 -24.14 12.40 9.56
C GLY A 128 -25.60 12.63 9.78
N ASN A 129 -25.91 13.41 10.82
CA ASN A 129 -27.25 13.86 11.10
C ASN A 129 -27.95 13.96 9.74
N ASP A 130 -28.89 13.05 9.50
CA ASP A 130 -29.67 12.99 8.27
C ASP A 130 -30.49 14.28 8.31
N GLN A 131 -29.84 15.43 8.09
CA GLN A 131 -30.44 16.74 8.10
C GLN A 131 -31.18 16.78 6.78
N THR A 132 -32.36 16.19 6.81
CA THR A 132 -33.34 16.31 5.77
C THR A 132 -33.81 17.76 5.82
N ALA A 133 -33.27 18.57 4.90
CA ALA A 133 -33.77 19.90 4.69
C ALA A 133 -35.14 19.79 4.02
N VAL A 134 -36.13 20.44 4.62
CA VAL A 134 -37.49 20.54 4.07
C VAL A 134 -37.72 21.99 3.68
N VAL A 135 -37.87 22.23 2.37
CA VAL A 135 -38.19 23.55 1.83
C VAL A 135 -39.63 23.53 1.37
N TRP A 136 -40.44 24.43 1.91
CA TRP A 136 -41.85 24.58 1.57
C TRP A 136 -42.11 25.94 0.93
N ALA A 137 -42.68 25.94 -0.26
CA ALA A 137 -43.16 27.12 -0.97
C ALA A 137 -44.68 27.24 -0.71
N GLU A 138 -45.08 28.17 0.16
CA GLU A 138 -46.48 28.35 0.53
C GLU A 138 -47.26 29.03 -0.61
N LYS A 139 -47.13 30.36 -0.75
CA LYS A 139 -47.91 31.15 -1.72
C LYS A 139 -47.12 31.62 -2.94
N GLU A 140 -45.80 31.72 -2.81
CA GLU A 140 -44.91 32.27 -3.82
C GLU A 140 -43.85 31.25 -4.24
N THR A 141 -43.37 31.37 -5.47
CA THR A 141 -42.28 30.54 -5.99
C THR A 141 -41.01 30.82 -5.19
N LYS A 142 -40.44 29.78 -4.56
CA LYS A 142 -39.17 29.90 -3.85
C LYS A 142 -38.02 29.43 -4.73
N ILE A 143 -36.98 30.26 -4.81
CA ILE A 143 -35.76 29.96 -5.58
C ILE A 143 -34.63 29.75 -4.58
N PHE A 144 -33.96 28.61 -4.66
CA PHE A 144 -32.81 28.28 -3.81
C PHE A 144 -31.82 27.38 -4.54
N TRP A 145 -30.66 27.19 -3.92
CA TRP A 145 -29.56 26.39 -4.45
C TRP A 145 -29.30 25.20 -3.54
N LEU A 146 -29.09 24.03 -4.14
CA LEU A 146 -28.62 22.83 -3.45
C LEU A 146 -27.08 22.85 -3.33
N SER A 147 -26.50 21.98 -2.50
CA SER A 147 -25.05 21.89 -2.32
C SER A 147 -24.27 21.54 -3.59
N ASP A 148 -24.91 20.88 -4.55
CA ASP A 148 -24.37 20.57 -5.87
C ASP A 148 -24.46 21.73 -6.88
N SER A 149 -24.81 22.94 -6.42
CA SER A 149 -25.06 24.12 -7.26
C SER A 149 -26.21 23.97 -8.27
N THR A 150 -27.14 23.04 -8.03
CA THR A 150 -28.42 22.97 -8.77
C THR A 150 -29.34 24.08 -8.28
N ARG A 151 -29.86 24.89 -9.22
CA ARG A 151 -30.89 25.88 -8.92
C ARG A 151 -32.26 25.23 -9.00
N VAL A 152 -33.05 25.40 -7.94
CA VAL A 152 -34.41 24.89 -7.85
C VAL A 152 -35.37 26.07 -7.77
N GLU A 153 -36.37 26.07 -8.66
CA GLU A 153 -37.53 26.95 -8.59
C GLU A 153 -38.72 26.10 -8.13
N LEU A 154 -39.07 26.21 -6.85
CA LEU A 154 -40.16 25.46 -6.22
C LEU A 154 -41.45 26.28 -6.31
N TYR A 155 -42.44 25.77 -7.05
CA TYR A 155 -43.71 26.48 -7.27
C TYR A 155 -44.59 26.51 -6.01
N PRO A 156 -45.60 27.39 -5.93
CA PRO A 156 -46.51 27.46 -4.78
C PRO A 156 -47.15 26.12 -4.42
N ASN A 157 -47.48 25.95 -3.14
CA ASN A 157 -48.02 24.71 -2.56
C ASN A 157 -47.17 23.46 -2.79
N SER A 158 -45.85 23.63 -2.96
CA SER A 158 -44.92 22.52 -3.21
C SER A 158 -43.89 22.39 -2.09
N THR A 159 -43.46 21.16 -1.83
CA THR A 159 -42.48 20.82 -0.80
C THR A 159 -41.36 20.00 -1.41
N LEU A 160 -40.12 20.38 -1.14
CA LEU A 160 -38.94 19.61 -1.50
C LEU A 160 -38.25 19.12 -0.23
N THR A 161 -37.98 17.83 -0.14
CA THR A 161 -37.17 17.21 0.93
C THR A 161 -35.91 16.64 0.33
N TYR A 162 -34.75 16.99 0.86
CA TYR A 162 -33.46 16.49 0.38
C TYR A 162 -32.45 16.36 1.51
N ARG A 163 -31.39 15.60 1.29
CA ARG A 163 -30.27 15.47 2.23
C ARG A 163 -29.16 16.41 1.82
N ASP A 164 -28.61 17.15 2.77
CA ASP A 164 -27.51 18.08 2.55
C ASP A 164 -26.36 17.79 3.53
N PRO A 165 -25.11 17.61 3.06
CA PRO A 165 -24.65 17.55 1.66
C PRO A 165 -24.98 16.21 0.96
N PHE A 166 -24.92 16.20 -0.38
CA PHE A 166 -25.02 14.96 -1.17
C PHE A 166 -23.72 14.16 -1.09
N PHE A 167 -23.77 12.92 -0.57
CA PHE A 167 -22.58 12.06 -0.43
C PHE A 167 -22.42 11.01 -1.53
N TRP A 168 -23.51 10.32 -1.89
CA TRP A 168 -23.46 9.15 -2.79
C TRP A 168 -24.50 9.20 -3.90
N LYS A 169 -25.65 9.81 -3.61
CA LYS A 169 -26.77 9.91 -4.54
C LYS A 169 -27.48 11.22 -4.34
N ARG A 170 -27.62 11.97 -5.42
CA ARG A 170 -28.38 13.23 -5.46
C ARG A 170 -29.86 12.90 -5.55
N THR A 171 -30.48 12.55 -4.42
CA THR A 171 -31.92 12.21 -4.37
C THR A 171 -32.69 13.30 -3.67
N VAL A 172 -33.74 13.79 -4.32
CA VAL A 172 -34.69 14.75 -3.77
C VAL A 172 -36.10 14.19 -3.85
N VAL A 173 -36.90 14.39 -2.82
CA VAL A 173 -38.31 14.02 -2.77
C VAL A 173 -39.15 15.27 -2.98
N LEU A 174 -39.94 15.29 -4.04
CA LEU A 174 -40.77 16.41 -4.44
C LEU A 174 -42.25 16.07 -4.22
N LYS A 175 -42.98 16.96 -3.55
CA LYS A 175 -44.45 16.99 -3.53
C LYS A 175 -44.91 18.28 -4.18
N GLY A 176 -45.69 18.20 -5.25
CA GLY A 176 -46.11 19.35 -6.04
C GLY A 176 -45.25 19.54 -7.29
N SER A 177 -44.86 20.78 -7.59
CA SER A 177 -44.21 21.15 -8.85
C SER A 177 -42.93 21.92 -8.62
N ALA A 178 -41.90 21.61 -9.40
CA ALA A 178 -40.62 22.32 -9.36
C ALA A 178 -39.91 22.28 -10.72
N ARG A 179 -39.10 23.31 -10.96
CA ARG A 179 -38.15 23.37 -12.07
C ARG A 179 -36.72 23.26 -11.52
N PHE A 180 -35.96 22.33 -12.07
CA PHE A 180 -34.57 22.09 -11.72
C PHE A 180 -33.67 22.52 -12.87
N HIS A 181 -32.67 23.34 -12.57
CA HIS A 181 -31.57 23.68 -13.46
C HIS A 181 -30.32 22.94 -12.98
N ILE A 182 -30.14 21.74 -13.50
CA ILE A 182 -29.13 20.76 -13.09
C ILE A 182 -27.81 21.11 -13.77
N ARG A 183 -26.81 21.47 -12.97
CA ARG A 183 -25.44 21.63 -13.46
C ARG A 183 -24.75 20.27 -13.57
N TYR A 184 -23.71 20.24 -14.40
CA TYR A 184 -22.79 19.11 -14.44
C TYR A 184 -22.12 18.94 -13.07
N ASP A 185 -22.18 17.72 -12.54
CA ASP A 185 -21.60 17.34 -11.26
C ASP A 185 -20.87 16.00 -11.40
N VAL A 186 -19.74 15.88 -10.71
CA VAL A 186 -18.94 14.66 -10.62
C VAL A 186 -19.72 13.54 -9.92
N MET A 187 -20.68 13.88 -9.06
CA MET A 187 -21.51 12.92 -8.31
C MET A 187 -22.62 12.25 -9.16
N GLY A 188 -22.77 12.63 -10.43
CA GLY A 188 -23.70 12.01 -11.37
C GLY A 188 -25.08 12.68 -11.44
N ASN A 189 -26.06 11.92 -11.90
CA ASN A 189 -27.41 12.42 -12.23
C ASN A 189 -28.24 12.76 -10.97
N LEU A 190 -29.18 13.69 -11.12
CA LEU A 190 -30.17 14.04 -10.09
C LEU A 190 -31.38 13.09 -10.19
N PHE A 191 -31.72 12.47 -9.08
CA PHE A 191 -32.90 11.61 -8.93
C PHE A 191 -34.01 12.40 -8.22
N VAL A 192 -35.12 12.61 -8.91
CA VAL A 192 -36.32 13.25 -8.36
C VAL A 192 -37.38 12.20 -8.10
N ASP A 193 -37.73 12.01 -6.83
CA ASP A 193 -38.82 11.15 -6.39
C ASP A 193 -40.08 11.99 -6.19
N ALA A 194 -41.03 11.89 -7.12
CA ALA A 194 -42.32 12.58 -7.08
C ALA A 194 -43.46 11.63 -6.66
N GLY A 195 -43.17 10.70 -5.74
CA GLY A 195 -44.12 9.71 -5.22
C GLY A 195 -44.25 8.50 -6.13
N LEU A 196 -45.16 8.52 -7.11
CA LEU A 196 -45.38 7.38 -8.02
C LEU A 196 -44.34 7.29 -9.13
N VAL A 197 -43.65 8.39 -9.43
CA VAL A 197 -42.67 8.45 -10.51
C VAL A 197 -41.32 8.88 -9.94
N LYS A 198 -40.31 8.06 -10.22
CA LYS A 198 -38.90 8.39 -10.00
C LYS A 198 -38.29 8.74 -11.34
N THR A 199 -37.76 9.95 -11.47
CA THR A 199 -37.08 10.36 -12.69
C THR A 199 -35.62 10.68 -12.44
N GLU A 200 -34.81 10.30 -13.42
CA GLU A 200 -33.39 10.56 -13.46
C GLU A 200 -33.10 11.59 -14.56
N SER A 201 -32.35 12.63 -14.21
CA SER A 201 -31.92 13.64 -15.15
C SER A 201 -30.45 13.97 -14.96
N GLY A 202 -29.72 13.94 -16.07
CA GLY A 202 -28.39 14.51 -16.16
C GLY A 202 -28.42 16.05 -16.24
N PRO A 203 -27.31 16.67 -16.68
CA PRO A 203 -27.19 18.11 -16.82
C PRO A 203 -28.26 18.68 -17.75
N GLY A 204 -28.85 19.81 -17.38
CA GLY A 204 -29.89 20.49 -18.16
C GLY A 204 -31.07 20.95 -17.32
N ASN A 205 -32.19 21.20 -17.99
CA ASN A 205 -33.42 21.64 -17.34
C ASN A 205 -34.37 20.45 -17.18
N LEU A 206 -34.95 20.32 -15.99
CA LEU A 206 -35.97 19.31 -15.70
C LEU A 206 -37.18 20.01 -15.08
N LEU A 207 -38.35 19.88 -15.70
CA LEU A 207 -39.61 20.35 -15.15
C LEU A 207 -40.40 19.13 -14.68
N VAL A 208 -40.72 19.09 -13.38
CA VAL A 208 -41.56 18.06 -12.77
C VAL A 208 -42.81 18.72 -12.22
N ILE A 209 -43.96 18.33 -12.74
CA ILE A 209 -45.27 18.82 -12.30
C ILE A 209 -46.07 17.63 -11.80
N THR A 210 -46.44 17.67 -10.52
CA THR A 210 -47.37 16.72 -9.92
C THR A 210 -48.72 17.41 -9.79
N ASP A 211 -49.72 16.89 -10.49
CA ASP A 211 -51.09 17.36 -10.35
C ASP A 211 -51.71 16.86 -9.02
N SER A 212 -52.76 17.54 -8.57
CA SER A 212 -53.65 17.14 -7.47
C SER A 212 -54.15 15.70 -7.55
N THR A 213 -54.24 15.15 -8.76
CA THR A 213 -54.61 13.75 -9.04
C THR A 213 -53.46 12.75 -8.82
N GLY A 214 -52.27 13.22 -8.46
CA GLY A 214 -51.06 12.40 -8.34
C GLY A 214 -50.41 12.04 -9.68
N LYS A 215 -50.93 12.55 -10.80
CA LYS A 215 -50.32 12.38 -12.12
C LYS A 215 -49.05 13.24 -12.20
N VAL A 216 -47.93 12.59 -12.44
CA VAL A 216 -46.63 13.26 -12.63
C VAL A 216 -46.38 13.42 -14.12
N SER A 217 -46.09 14.66 -14.53
CA SER A 217 -45.61 14.98 -15.87
C SER A 217 -44.18 15.47 -15.79
N VAL A 218 -43.32 14.93 -16.67
CA VAL A 218 -41.91 15.27 -16.71
C VAL A 218 -41.58 15.77 -18.10
N SER A 219 -41.08 17.01 -18.16
CA SER A 219 -40.66 17.63 -19.41
C SER A 219 -39.18 17.97 -19.32
N LYS A 220 -38.43 17.50 -20.32
CA LYS A 220 -37.07 17.93 -20.60
C LYS A 220 -37.17 18.85 -21.81
N PRO A 221 -37.14 20.18 -21.65
CA PRO A 221 -37.11 21.06 -22.81
C PRO A 221 -35.91 20.67 -23.67
N GLY A 222 -36.13 20.48 -24.97
CA GLY A 222 -35.05 20.16 -25.90
C GLY A 222 -33.95 21.21 -25.78
N ASN A 223 -32.72 20.73 -25.64
CA ASN A 223 -31.52 21.58 -25.63
C ASN A 223 -31.39 22.37 -26.92
#